data_AF-A0A7C9U5K2-F1
#
_entry.id   AF-A0A7C9U5K2-F1
#
_cell.length_a   1.000
_cell.length_b   1.000
_cell.length_c   1.000
_cell.angle_alpha   90.00
_cell.angle_beta   90.00
_cell.angle_gamma   90.00
#
_symmetry.space_group_name_H-M   'P 1'
#
loop_
_entity.id
_entity.type
_entity.pdbx_description
1 polymer ?
#
loop_
_entity_poly.entity_id
_entity_poly.type
_entity_poly.pdbx_seq_one_letter_code
_entity_poly.pdbx_strand_id
1 'polypeptide(L)'
;MATPTISLPPRLELKIDLTEEQFWQLCHKNGDLQFEMTATGKLIVMPPTGGTTSDRNADLTFQLEAWNRQRRLGIVFDSSGGFKLPNGAIRAPDCSWVKLDRWNALTQDEQDRFAPLCPDFVVELMSPSDTLPEGSISISYLAA
;
A
#
# COMPACT_ATOMS: atom_id res chain seq x y z
N MET A 1 -22.10 16.78 32.07
CA MET A 1 -22.72 16.12 30.89
C MET A 1 -21.73 15.09 30.39
N ALA A 2 -22.13 13.84 30.17
CA ALA A 2 -21.23 12.82 29.65
C ALA A 2 -20.94 13.10 28.17
N THR A 3 -19.66 13.23 27.81
CA THR A 3 -19.24 13.42 26.42
C THR A 3 -19.57 12.14 25.64
N PRO A 4 -20.39 12.20 24.57
CA PRO A 4 -20.64 11.03 23.76
C PRO A 4 -19.32 10.57 23.14
N THR A 5 -18.95 9.32 23.43
CA THR A 5 -17.79 8.67 22.81
C THR A 5 -18.27 8.01 21.53
N ILE A 6 -17.75 8.45 20.39
CA ILE A 6 -18.02 7.83 19.10
C ILE A 6 -16.91 6.79 18.84
N SER A 7 -17.30 5.54 18.61
CA SER A 7 -16.37 4.51 18.12
C SER A 7 -16.26 4.63 16.61
N LEU A 8 -15.04 4.84 16.12
CA LEU A 8 -14.77 4.83 14.69
C LEU A 8 -14.53 3.38 14.22
N PRO A 9 -14.91 3.06 12.96
CA PRO A 9 -14.52 1.78 12.36
C PRO A 9 -12.99 1.72 12.19
N PRO A 10 -12.41 0.51 12.12
CA PRO A 10 -10.96 0.33 11.94
C PRO A 10 -10.46 0.89 10.60
N ARG A 11 -11.32 0.97 9.58
CA ARG A 11 -11.05 1.60 8.29
C ARG A 11 -11.97 2.80 8.10
N LEU A 12 -11.37 3.98 7.90
CA LEU A 12 -12.09 5.21 7.60
C LEU A 12 -12.02 5.49 6.10
N GLU A 13 -13.19 5.65 5.46
CA GLU A 13 -13.30 6.11 4.08
C GLU A 13 -13.89 7.53 4.05
N LEU A 14 -13.10 8.49 3.59
CA LEU A 14 -13.51 9.88 3.48
C LEU A 14 -13.58 10.27 2.01
N LYS A 15 -14.66 10.94 1.60
CA LYS A 15 -14.76 11.54 0.27
C LYS A 15 -14.22 12.97 0.34
N ILE A 16 -12.96 13.14 -0.05
CA ILE A 16 -12.25 14.42 -0.06
C ILE A 16 -11.56 14.54 -1.42
N ASP A 17 -11.85 15.61 -2.15
CA ASP A 17 -11.22 15.85 -3.45
C ASP A 17 -9.81 16.42 -3.23
N LEU A 18 -8.81 15.53 -3.16
CA LEU A 18 -7.39 15.89 -3.05
C LEU A 18 -6.70 15.81 -4.41
N THR A 19 -5.86 16.78 -4.73
CA THR A 19 -4.86 16.61 -5.79
C THR A 19 -3.80 15.61 -5.33
N GLU A 20 -3.07 15.01 -6.27
CA GLU A 20 -1.96 14.10 -5.97
C GLU A 20 -0.90 14.75 -5.07
N GLU A 21 -0.56 16.02 -5.33
CA GLU A 21 0.38 16.75 -4.48
C GLU A 21 -0.19 16.97 -3.06
N GLN A 22 -1.48 17.29 -2.92
CA GLN A 22 -2.10 17.40 -1.59
C GLN A 22 -2.11 16.07 -0.85
N PHE A 23 -2.37 14.96 -1.55
CA PHE A 23 -2.32 13.61 -0.98
C PHE A 23 -0.88 13.23 -0.57
N TRP A 24 0.12 13.52 -1.40
CA TRP A 24 1.54 13.34 -1.07
C TRP A 24 1.92 14.09 0.20
N GLN A 25 1.55 15.37 0.29
CA GLN A 25 1.80 16.20 1.47
C GLN A 25 1.06 15.70 2.71
N LEU A 26 -0.15 15.18 2.57
CA LEU A 26 -0.90 14.57 3.66
C LEU A 26 -0.14 13.37 4.24
N CYS A 27 0.35 12.47 3.39
CA CYS A 27 1.12 11.30 3.81
C CYS A 27 2.41 11.72 4.55
N HIS A 28 3.16 12.67 3.98
CA HIS A 28 4.45 13.10 4.55
C HIS A 28 4.33 13.86 5.88
N LYS A 29 3.20 14.56 6.09
CA LYS A 29 2.93 15.25 7.36
C LYS A 29 2.42 14.33 8.47
N ASN A 30 1.96 13.13 8.12
CA ASN A 30 1.36 12.17 9.05
C ASN A 30 1.98 10.78 8.84
N GLY A 31 3.31 10.70 8.85
CA GLY A 31 4.05 9.47 8.54
C GLY A 31 3.87 8.33 9.56
N ASP A 32 3.15 8.57 10.65
CA ASP A 32 2.70 7.57 11.62
C ASP A 32 1.45 6.80 11.15
N LEU A 33 0.79 7.26 10.08
CA LEU A 33 -0.39 6.68 9.49
C LEU A 33 -0.12 6.23 8.05
N GLN A 34 -0.81 5.17 7.63
CA GLN A 34 -0.80 4.72 6.24
C GLN A 34 -2.07 5.22 5.54
N PHE A 35 -1.87 5.85 4.38
CA PHE A 35 -2.94 6.39 3.56
C PHE A 35 -2.95 5.76 2.18
N GLU A 36 -4.14 5.52 1.66
CA GLU A 36 -4.37 5.14 0.26
C GLU A 36 -5.46 6.01 -0.37
N MET A 37 -5.52 6.02 -1.69
CA MET A 37 -6.55 6.73 -2.44
C MET A 37 -7.17 5.83 -3.51
N THR A 38 -8.50 5.68 -3.51
CA THR A 38 -9.21 4.95 -4.57
C THR A 38 -9.16 5.70 -5.90
N ALA A 39 -9.40 4.99 -7.01
CA ALA A 39 -9.59 5.59 -8.33
C ALA A 39 -10.74 6.63 -8.38
N THR A 40 -11.66 6.57 -7.42
CA THR A 40 -12.78 7.51 -7.27
C THR A 40 -12.47 8.69 -6.33
N GLY A 41 -11.22 8.84 -5.87
CA GLY A 41 -10.79 9.92 -4.99
C GLY A 41 -11.21 9.76 -3.53
N LYS A 42 -11.57 8.54 -3.08
CA LYS A 42 -11.80 8.30 -1.65
C LYS A 42 -10.48 8.09 -0.94
N LEU A 43 -10.29 8.81 0.17
CA LEU A 43 -9.18 8.63 1.10
C LEU A 43 -9.48 7.45 2.01
N ILE A 44 -8.55 6.50 2.07
CA ILE A 44 -8.55 5.38 3.00
C ILE A 44 -7.44 5.65 4.03
N VAL A 45 -7.80 5.60 5.31
CA VAL A 45 -6.84 5.72 6.41
C VAL A 45 -6.76 4.38 7.13
N MET A 46 -5.57 3.82 7.21
CA MET A 46 -5.29 2.57 7.92
C MET A 46 -4.52 2.84 9.20
N PRO A 47 -4.96 2.27 10.34
CA PRO A 47 -4.21 2.37 11.58
C PRO A 47 -2.94 1.52 11.49
N PRO A 48 -1.93 1.79 12.35
CA PRO A 48 -0.79 0.89 12.51
C PRO A 48 -1.24 -0.54 12.81
N THR A 49 -0.57 -1.51 12.21
CA THR A 49 -0.85 -2.93 12.46
C THR A 49 -0.35 -3.36 13.84
N GLY A 50 -0.99 -4.39 14.40
CA GLY A 50 -0.54 -5.01 15.65
C GLY A 50 0.77 -5.78 15.46
N GLY A 51 1.53 -5.99 16.55
CA GLY A 51 2.87 -6.61 16.50
C GLY A 51 2.93 -7.96 15.79
N THR A 52 1.94 -8.84 15.99
CA THR A 52 1.90 -10.14 15.29
C THR A 52 1.71 -10.01 13.78
N THR A 53 0.91 -9.05 13.33
CA THR A 53 0.72 -8.78 11.89
C THR A 53 2.00 -8.15 11.33
N SER A 54 2.61 -7.21 12.06
CA SER A 54 3.87 -6.58 11.67
C SER A 54 5.02 -7.60 11.54
N ASP A 55 5.17 -8.52 12.49
CA ASP A 55 6.17 -9.60 12.45
C ASP A 55 6.00 -10.51 11.23
N ARG A 56 4.76 -10.91 10.93
CA ARG A 56 4.44 -11.70 9.72
C ARG A 56 4.76 -10.94 8.44
N ASN A 57 4.45 -9.64 8.38
CA ASN A 57 4.77 -8.85 7.20
C ASN A 57 6.29 -8.68 7.00
N ALA A 58 7.02 -8.53 8.10
CA ALA A 58 8.49 -8.47 8.06
C ALA A 58 9.08 -9.76 7.49
N ASP A 59 8.60 -10.94 7.91
CA ASP A 59 9.03 -12.23 7.35
C ASP A 59 8.67 -12.37 5.87
N LEU A 60 7.45 -11.99 5.46
CA LEU A 60 7.04 -11.99 4.05
C LEU A 60 7.96 -11.13 3.18
N THR A 61 8.22 -9.90 3.61
CA THR A 61 9.11 -8.96 2.91
C THR A 61 10.53 -9.54 2.83
N PHE A 62 11.02 -10.12 3.93
CA PHE A 62 12.33 -10.76 3.95
C PHE A 62 12.44 -11.91 2.96
N GLN A 63 11.44 -12.80 2.90
CA GLN A 63 11.46 -13.94 1.97
C GLN A 63 11.47 -13.47 0.51
N LEU A 64 10.65 -12.47 0.16
CA LEU A 64 10.61 -11.93 -1.21
C LEU A 64 11.94 -11.27 -1.58
N GLU A 65 12.51 -10.47 -0.67
CA GLU A 65 13.81 -9.82 -0.90
C GLU A 65 14.96 -10.82 -0.96
N ALA A 66 14.95 -11.88 -0.12
CA ALA A 66 15.95 -12.95 -0.17
C ALA A 66 15.93 -13.67 -1.52
N TRP A 67 14.73 -13.99 -2.04
CA TRP A 67 14.58 -14.53 -3.38
C TRP A 67 15.09 -13.54 -4.45
N ASN A 68 14.70 -12.27 -4.36
CA ASN A 68 15.08 -11.25 -5.34
C ASN A 68 16.60 -11.02 -5.36
N ARG A 69 17.29 -11.05 -4.22
CA ARG A 69 18.76 -10.95 -4.14
C ARG A 69 19.48 -12.10 -4.85
N GLN A 70 18.90 -13.30 -4.83
CA GLN A 70 19.46 -14.45 -5.53
C GLN A 70 19.23 -14.35 -7.05
N ARG A 71 18.06 -13.87 -7.47
CA ARG A 71 17.67 -13.82 -8.89
C ARG A 71 18.07 -12.53 -9.61
N ARG A 72 18.16 -11.42 -8.87
CA ARG A 72 18.46 -10.06 -9.34
C ARG A 72 17.57 -9.60 -10.49
N LEU A 73 16.27 -9.88 -10.38
CA LEU A 73 15.31 -9.61 -11.46
C LEU A 73 14.54 -8.30 -11.28
N GLY A 74 14.61 -7.67 -10.09
CA GLY A 74 13.81 -6.49 -9.79
C GLY A 74 14.12 -5.84 -8.45
N ILE A 75 13.16 -5.04 -7.98
CA ILE A 75 13.20 -4.31 -6.71
C ILE A 75 12.01 -4.76 -5.87
N VAL A 76 12.24 -5.01 -4.58
CA VAL A 76 11.20 -5.34 -3.59
C VAL A 76 10.89 -4.09 -2.77
N PHE A 77 9.61 -3.90 -2.46
CA PHE A 77 9.10 -2.82 -1.63
C PHE A 77 8.34 -3.40 -0.44
N ASP A 78 8.45 -2.74 0.70
CA ASP A 78 7.72 -3.07 1.93
C ASP A 78 6.29 -2.50 1.90
N SER A 79 5.61 -2.57 3.05
CA SER A 79 4.23 -2.11 3.23
C SER A 79 4.03 -0.58 3.16
N SER A 80 5.09 0.19 2.97
CA SER A 80 5.03 1.66 2.92
C SER A 80 5.31 2.23 1.54
N GLY A 81 5.78 1.41 0.59
CA GLY A 81 5.98 1.81 -0.80
C GLY A 81 4.66 2.06 -1.52
N GLY A 82 4.40 3.32 -1.88
CA GLY A 82 3.18 3.70 -2.59
C GLY A 82 3.33 3.68 -4.12
N PHE A 83 2.28 3.23 -4.81
CA PHE A 83 2.20 3.14 -6.26
C PHE A 83 0.98 3.89 -6.79
N LYS A 84 1.20 4.71 -7.82
CA LYS A 84 0.11 5.33 -8.60
C LYS A 84 -0.26 4.44 -9.77
N LEU A 85 -1.42 3.81 -9.68
CA LEU A 85 -1.93 2.84 -10.65
C LEU A 85 -2.51 3.54 -11.89
N PRO A 86 -2.59 2.83 -13.04
CA PRO A 86 -3.12 3.41 -14.29
C PRO A 86 -4.55 3.96 -14.19
N ASN A 87 -5.36 3.39 -13.31
CA ASN A 87 -6.72 3.84 -13.04
C ASN A 87 -6.80 5.06 -12.10
N GLY A 88 -5.66 5.63 -11.69
CA GLY A 88 -5.56 6.80 -10.82
C GLY A 88 -5.60 6.50 -9.32
N ALA A 89 -5.78 5.24 -8.91
CA ALA A 89 -5.65 4.87 -7.51
C ALA A 89 -4.20 4.98 -7.03
N ILE A 90 -4.03 5.31 -5.74
CA ILE A 90 -2.75 5.22 -5.04
C ILE A 90 -2.88 4.14 -3.97
N ARG A 91 -2.01 3.13 -4.03
CA ARG A 91 -2.04 1.93 -3.17
C ARG A 91 -0.65 1.62 -2.62
N ALA A 92 -0.60 1.05 -1.42
CA ALA A 92 0.63 0.61 -0.76
C ALA A 92 0.43 -0.83 -0.26
N PRO A 93 0.68 -1.84 -1.11
CA PRO A 93 0.52 -3.26 -0.75
C PRO A 93 1.45 -3.65 0.40
N ASP A 94 1.08 -4.66 1.19
CA ASP A 94 1.92 -5.15 2.30
C ASP A 94 3.33 -5.59 1.87
N CYS A 95 3.46 -6.14 0.67
CA CYS A 95 4.74 -6.36 0.00
C CYS A 95 4.56 -6.36 -1.52
N SER A 96 5.51 -5.81 -2.27
CA SER A 96 5.45 -5.79 -3.73
C SER A 96 6.82 -5.92 -4.40
N TRP A 97 6.80 -6.30 -5.68
CA TRP A 97 8.00 -6.43 -6.50
C TRP A 97 7.77 -5.90 -7.91
N VAL A 98 8.77 -5.20 -8.44
CA VAL A 98 8.77 -4.59 -9.78
C VAL A 98 10.00 -5.08 -10.53
N LYS A 99 9.83 -5.46 -11.81
CA LYS A 99 10.96 -5.83 -12.66
C LYS A 99 11.98 -4.69 -12.79
N LEU A 100 13.25 -5.06 -12.88
CA LEU A 100 14.35 -4.11 -12.85
C LEU A 100 14.34 -3.13 -14.04
N ASP A 101 13.97 -3.62 -15.23
CA ASP A 101 13.85 -2.79 -16.44
C ASP A 101 12.74 -1.74 -16.31
N ARG A 102 11.59 -2.11 -15.74
CA ARG A 102 10.47 -1.19 -15.47
C ARG A 102 10.85 -0.15 -14.42
N TRP A 103 11.54 -0.56 -13.36
CA TRP A 103 12.01 0.37 -12.34
C TRP A 103 13.03 1.37 -12.90
N ASN A 104 14.02 0.89 -13.64
CA ASN A 104 15.06 1.73 -14.22
C ASN A 104 14.57 2.64 -15.35
N ALA A 105 13.37 2.39 -15.89
CA ALA A 105 12.73 3.28 -16.85
C ALA A 105 12.11 4.53 -16.21
N LEU A 106 11.89 4.53 -14.88
CA LEU A 106 11.41 5.68 -14.15
C LEU A 106 12.51 6.74 -13.98
N THR A 107 12.11 8.00 -14.06
CA THR A 107 12.96 9.12 -13.62
C THR A 107 13.21 9.07 -12.11
N GLN A 108 14.24 9.77 -11.63
CA GLN A 108 14.53 9.81 -10.20
C GLN A 108 13.36 10.40 -9.37
N ASP A 109 12.69 11.45 -9.86
CA ASP A 109 11.52 12.03 -9.16
C ASP A 109 10.35 11.04 -9.09
N GLU A 110 10.15 10.20 -10.12
CA GLU A 110 9.14 9.13 -10.08
C GLU A 110 9.52 8.00 -9.11
N GLN A 111 10.82 7.70 -8.96
CA GLN A 111 11.31 6.70 -7.99
C GLN A 111 11.22 7.20 -6.55
N ASP A 112 11.42 8.49 -6.33
CA ASP A 112 11.39 9.14 -5.01
C ASP A 112 9.96 9.51 -4.55
N ARG A 113 8.96 9.31 -5.41
CA ARG A 113 7.53 9.58 -5.15
C ARG A 113 6.70 8.29 -5.17
N PHE A 114 5.36 8.42 -5.28
CA PHE A 114 4.51 7.29 -5.61
C PHE A 114 4.82 6.82 -7.03
N ALA A 115 5.48 5.68 -7.16
CA ALA A 115 5.93 5.18 -8.45
C ALA A 115 4.73 5.01 -9.41
N PRO A 116 4.73 5.63 -10.61
CA PRO A 116 3.58 5.64 -11.52
C PRO A 116 3.49 4.34 -12.33
N LEU A 117 3.44 3.21 -11.64
CA LEU A 117 3.35 1.89 -12.22
C LEU A 117 2.52 0.94 -11.36
N CYS A 118 1.99 -0.12 -11.97
CA CYS A 118 1.48 -1.27 -11.24
C CYS A 118 2.63 -2.27 -10.98
N PRO A 119 2.86 -2.73 -9.73
CA PRO A 119 3.85 -3.77 -9.46
C PRO A 119 3.63 -5.05 -10.27
N ASP A 120 4.71 -5.78 -10.58
CA ASP A 120 4.63 -7.06 -11.29
C ASP A 120 4.14 -8.19 -10.37
N PHE A 121 4.32 -8.05 -9.07
CA PHE A 121 3.88 -8.99 -8.04
C PHE A 121 3.53 -8.24 -6.76
N VAL A 122 2.49 -8.67 -6.07
CA VAL A 122 2.02 -8.11 -4.79
C VAL A 122 1.58 -9.22 -3.85
N VAL A 123 1.73 -8.97 -2.55
CA VAL A 123 1.25 -9.82 -1.46
C VAL A 123 0.49 -8.91 -0.49
N GLU A 124 -0.68 -9.37 -0.05
CA GLU A 124 -1.48 -8.71 0.98
C GLU A 124 -1.68 -9.66 2.15
N LEU A 125 -1.30 -9.24 3.35
CA LEU A 125 -1.42 -10.00 4.58
C LEU A 125 -2.78 -9.75 5.22
N MET A 126 -3.66 -10.73 5.05
CA MET A 126 -4.99 -10.74 5.67
C MET A 126 -4.92 -10.61 7.20
N SER A 127 -5.56 -9.56 7.72
CA SER A 127 -5.86 -9.40 9.14
C SER A 127 -7.12 -10.19 9.52
N PRO A 128 -7.29 -10.57 10.81
CA PRO A 128 -8.51 -11.24 11.28
C PRO A 128 -9.79 -10.40 11.09
N SER A 129 -9.66 -9.08 10.97
CA SER A 129 -10.76 -8.15 10.70
C SER A 129 -11.13 -8.04 9.22
N ASP A 130 -10.31 -8.57 8.33
CA ASP A 130 -10.57 -8.47 6.89
C ASP A 130 -11.60 -9.50 6.46
N THR A 131 -12.62 -9.04 5.75
CA THR A 131 -13.63 -9.88 5.13
C THR A 131 -13.29 -10.07 3.65
N LEU A 132 -12.84 -11.27 3.28
CA LEU A 132 -12.76 -11.66 1.88
C LEU A 132 -14.14 -12.10 1.38
N PRO A 133 -14.54 -11.70 0.17
CA PRO A 133 -15.58 -12.41 -0.57
C PRO A 133 -15.21 -13.89 -0.69
N GLU A 134 -16.18 -14.76 -0.51
CA GLU A 134 -16.02 -16.22 -0.59
C GLU A 134 -15.32 -16.62 -1.90
N GLY A 135 -14.20 -17.34 -1.81
CA GLY A 135 -13.38 -17.78 -2.96
C GLY A 135 -12.17 -16.90 -3.29
N SER A 136 -11.91 -15.84 -2.52
CA SER A 136 -10.72 -15.00 -2.72
C SER A 136 -9.52 -15.59 -1.96
N ILE A 137 -8.42 -15.86 -2.66
CA ILE A 137 -7.08 -15.94 -2.06
C ILE A 137 -6.52 -14.53 -2.16
N SER A 138 -6.01 -13.93 -1.06
CA SER A 138 -5.41 -12.59 -1.07
C SER A 138 -4.00 -12.59 -1.70
N ILE A 139 -3.91 -13.12 -2.92
CA ILE A 139 -2.95 -12.67 -3.93
C ILE A 139 -3.81 -11.78 -4.82
N SER A 140 -4.16 -10.60 -4.31
CA SER A 140 -4.90 -9.62 -5.07
C SER A 140 -3.99 -9.13 -6.18
N TYR A 141 -4.13 -9.64 -7.40
CA TYR A 141 -3.65 -8.89 -8.55
C TYR A 141 -4.29 -7.51 -8.42
N LEU A 142 -3.49 -6.46 -8.18
CA LEU A 142 -3.93 -5.10 -8.41
C LEU A 142 -4.31 -5.04 -9.88
N ALA A 143 -5.59 -5.29 -10.17
CA ALA A 143 -6.11 -5.19 -11.51
C ALA A 143 -5.90 -3.74 -11.94
N ALA A 144 -4.97 -3.56 -12.87
CA ALA A 144 -4.79 -2.33 -13.61
C ALA A 144 -6.07 -1.97 -14.36
#